data_AF-A0A961EG75-F1
#
_entry.id   AF-A0A961EG75-F1
#
_cell.length_a   1.000
_cell.length_b   1.000
_cell.length_c   1.000
_cell.angle_alpha   90.00
_cell.angle_beta   90.00
_cell.angle_gamma   90.00
#
_symmetry.space_group_name_H-M   'P 1'
#
loop_
_entity.id
_entity.type
_entity.pdbx_description
1 polymer ?
#
loop_
_entity_poly.entity_id
_entity_poly.type
_entity_poly.pdbx_seq_one_letter_code
_entity_poly.pdbx_strand_id
1 'polypeptide(L)'
;MNRITEGHLVRHYQGAKGGRDAALLDIAQDHALCLLHQAGLFDDGLVFKGGTALRKFRAGNAGRFSTDLDFAAPGDDLPLAALDALDEVNLNDFTFAIENLGDDGRRGDLRIDTPFGSPRLGAKIELARHPLSLTPEILEPVHLPIHDRYDFTVPATPVIRVEESVAEKLARYRRVSLARDLYDLQWYATAGAMNQPLVRRLWVLKVYRDIVVDGRGTKPIDPDDVLADRTSADFHPEDIGYLTKPVRIDEWIATVRTRYAYLADLDAVERRWVQCNERDRYEIDTALAQIG
;
A
#
# COMPACT_ATOMS: atom_id res chain seq x y z
N MET A 1 9.19 24.77 -15.96
CA MET A 1 10.57 24.36 -16.36
C MET A 1 11.11 23.59 -15.17
N ASN A 2 11.19 22.26 -15.29
CA ASN A 2 11.47 21.39 -14.15
C ASN A 2 12.80 21.75 -13.45
N ARG A 3 12.76 21.99 -12.12
CA ARG A 3 13.94 22.34 -11.30
C ARG A 3 14.71 21.11 -10.79
N ILE A 4 14.19 19.91 -11.02
CA ILE A 4 14.85 18.63 -10.73
C ILE A 4 16.02 18.47 -11.71
N THR A 5 17.11 17.85 -11.24
CA THR A 5 18.28 17.54 -12.09
C THR A 5 18.72 16.10 -11.82
N GLU A 6 19.55 15.53 -12.71
CA GLU A 6 20.16 14.21 -12.48
C GLU A 6 20.89 14.11 -11.14
N GLY A 7 21.57 15.19 -10.70
CA GLY A 7 22.21 15.22 -9.39
C GLY A 7 21.23 15.12 -8.21
N HIS A 8 20.02 15.67 -8.34
CA HIS A 8 18.96 15.50 -7.35
C HIS A 8 18.44 14.05 -7.35
N LEU A 9 18.21 13.48 -8.53
CA LEU A 9 17.79 12.09 -8.68
C LEU A 9 18.80 11.12 -8.06
N VAL A 10 20.09 11.27 -8.35
CA VAL A 10 21.18 10.45 -7.78
C VAL A 10 21.19 10.50 -6.25
N ARG A 11 20.96 11.68 -5.66
CA ARG A 11 20.86 11.81 -4.21
C ARG A 11 19.62 11.11 -3.65
N HIS A 12 18.50 11.14 -4.37
CA HIS A 12 17.24 10.52 -3.94
C HIS A 12 17.35 9.00 -3.76
N TYR A 13 18.01 8.31 -4.71
CA TYR A 13 18.30 6.87 -4.57
C TYR A 13 19.67 6.57 -3.93
N GLN A 14 20.35 7.59 -3.39
CA GLN A 14 21.65 7.46 -2.71
C GLN A 14 22.75 6.74 -3.52
N GLY A 15 22.71 6.84 -4.84
CA GLY A 15 23.66 6.14 -5.72
C GLY A 15 23.54 4.61 -5.73
N ALA A 16 22.50 4.04 -5.11
CA ALA A 16 22.28 2.59 -5.09
C ALA A 16 22.10 2.04 -6.52
N LYS A 17 22.94 1.05 -6.89
CA LYS A 17 22.83 0.37 -8.18
C LYS A 17 21.42 -0.21 -8.38
N GLY A 18 20.75 0.25 -9.44
CA GLY A 18 19.38 -0.13 -9.81
C GLY A 18 18.27 0.70 -9.15
N GLY A 19 18.60 1.64 -8.26
CA GLY A 19 17.61 2.48 -7.56
C GLY A 19 17.09 3.67 -8.39
N ARG A 20 17.68 3.95 -9.56
CA ARG A 20 17.30 5.10 -10.40
C ARG A 20 15.86 5.03 -10.87
N ASP A 21 15.43 3.91 -11.43
CA ASP A 21 14.08 3.74 -11.97
C ASP A 21 13.05 3.81 -10.82
N ALA A 22 13.37 3.25 -9.65
CA ALA A 22 12.53 3.33 -8.46
C ALA A 22 12.40 4.78 -7.94
N ALA A 23 13.49 5.55 -7.96
CA ALA A 23 13.45 6.97 -7.59
C ALA A 23 12.69 7.84 -8.60
N LEU A 24 12.76 7.52 -9.90
CA LEU A 24 11.94 8.20 -10.91
C LEU A 24 10.45 7.95 -10.69
N LEU A 25 10.07 6.69 -10.44
CA LEU A 25 8.70 6.34 -10.09
C LEU A 25 8.26 7.05 -8.81
N ASP A 26 9.09 7.07 -7.77
CA ASP A 26 8.78 7.74 -6.51
C ASP A 26 8.50 9.23 -6.73
N ILE A 27 9.32 9.93 -7.53
CA ILE A 27 9.08 11.34 -7.87
C ILE A 27 7.80 11.51 -8.71
N ALA A 28 7.59 10.65 -9.71
CA ALA A 28 6.41 10.71 -10.56
C ALA A 28 5.12 10.44 -9.77
N GLN A 29 5.13 9.57 -8.77
CA GLN A 29 4.01 9.33 -7.88
C GLN A 29 3.61 10.58 -7.08
N ASP A 30 4.55 11.45 -6.71
CA ASP A 30 4.21 12.74 -6.07
C ASP A 30 3.45 13.67 -7.03
N HIS A 31 3.81 13.65 -8.31
CA HIS A 31 3.12 14.41 -9.35
C HIS A 31 1.73 13.82 -9.62
N ALA A 32 1.60 12.49 -9.66
CA ALA A 32 0.31 11.81 -9.78
C ALA A 32 -0.61 12.14 -8.60
N LEU A 33 -0.11 12.13 -7.36
CA LEU A 33 -0.88 12.55 -6.19
C LEU A 33 -1.33 14.02 -6.30
N CYS A 34 -0.47 14.91 -6.82
CA CYS A 34 -0.84 16.30 -7.05
C CYS A 34 -1.97 16.44 -8.09
N LEU A 35 -1.93 15.68 -9.18
CA LEU A 35 -2.99 15.64 -10.20
C LEU A 35 -4.32 15.16 -9.61
N LEU A 36 -4.30 14.08 -8.80
CA LEU A 36 -5.50 13.57 -8.13
C LEU A 36 -6.10 14.60 -7.14
N HIS A 37 -5.26 15.38 -6.46
CA HIS A 37 -5.71 16.53 -5.64
C HIS A 37 -6.31 17.65 -6.48
N GLN A 38 -5.68 18.02 -7.60
CA GLN A 38 -6.19 19.05 -8.51
C GLN A 38 -7.55 18.67 -9.13
N ALA A 39 -7.79 17.37 -9.30
CA ALA A 39 -9.06 16.82 -9.75
C ALA A 39 -10.14 16.74 -8.64
N GLY A 40 -9.81 17.06 -7.39
CA GLY A 40 -10.76 17.04 -6.26
C GLY A 40 -11.08 15.65 -5.71
N LEU A 41 -10.41 14.60 -6.18
CA LEU A 41 -10.84 13.21 -5.94
C LEU A 41 -10.69 12.78 -4.47
N PHE A 42 -9.75 13.37 -3.73
CA PHE A 42 -9.61 13.13 -2.30
C PHE A 42 -10.77 13.74 -1.49
N ASP A 43 -11.33 14.87 -1.93
CA ASP A 43 -12.52 15.47 -1.33
C ASP A 43 -13.78 14.62 -1.65
N ASP A 44 -13.78 13.93 -2.79
CA ASP A 44 -14.83 12.99 -3.21
C ASP A 44 -14.71 11.59 -2.56
N GLY A 45 -13.76 11.39 -1.64
CA GLY A 45 -13.65 10.18 -0.83
C GLY A 45 -12.61 9.16 -1.30
N LEU A 46 -11.72 9.52 -2.23
CA LEU A 46 -10.54 8.72 -2.54
C LEU A 46 -9.61 8.68 -1.32
N VAL A 47 -9.13 7.50 -0.94
CA VAL A 47 -8.19 7.36 0.19
C VAL A 47 -6.95 6.60 -0.24
N PHE A 48 -5.77 7.16 0.04
CA PHE A 48 -4.50 6.55 -0.34
C PHE A 48 -4.07 5.44 0.65
N LYS A 49 -3.62 4.31 0.12
CA LYS A 49 -3.25 3.12 0.90
C LYS A 49 -2.07 2.35 0.29
N GLY A 50 -1.82 1.16 0.83
CA GLY A 50 -0.77 0.27 0.33
C GLY A 50 0.65 0.69 0.73
N GLY A 51 1.63 0.06 0.08
CA GLY A 51 3.06 0.26 0.40
C GLY A 51 3.56 1.66 0.04
N THR A 52 2.98 2.29 -0.98
CA THR A 52 3.39 3.64 -1.40
C THR A 52 2.86 4.71 -0.46
N ALA A 53 1.66 4.56 0.09
CA ALA A 53 1.18 5.42 1.17
C ALA A 53 2.09 5.33 2.41
N LEU A 54 2.54 4.13 2.79
CA LEU A 54 3.53 3.94 3.85
C LEU A 54 4.82 4.72 3.55
N ARG A 55 5.38 4.54 2.35
CA ARG A 55 6.60 5.24 1.90
C ARG A 55 6.43 6.77 1.96
N LYS A 56 5.35 7.31 1.42
CA LYS A 56 5.16 8.75 1.25
C LYS A 56 4.76 9.49 2.52
N PHE A 57 3.93 8.88 3.37
CA PHE A 57 3.28 9.59 4.48
C PHE A 57 3.73 9.16 5.88
N ARG A 58 4.58 8.13 6.00
CA ARG A 58 5.08 7.68 7.32
C ARG A 58 6.57 7.37 7.33
N ALA A 59 7.05 6.60 6.36
CA ALA A 59 8.42 6.09 6.39
C ALA A 59 9.44 7.05 5.75
N GLY A 60 9.07 7.76 4.69
CA GLY A 60 10.00 8.57 3.89
C GLY A 60 11.22 7.76 3.47
N ASN A 61 12.42 8.35 3.65
CA ASN A 61 13.69 7.70 3.35
C ASN A 61 14.04 6.51 4.26
N ALA A 62 13.34 6.31 5.38
CA ALA A 62 13.53 5.13 6.22
C ALA A 62 12.79 3.88 5.70
N GLY A 63 11.86 4.06 4.74
CA GLY A 63 11.16 2.96 4.07
C GLY A 63 11.79 2.61 2.72
N ARG A 64 11.32 1.51 2.12
CA ARG A 64 11.66 1.12 0.74
C ARG A 64 10.96 2.01 -0.28
N PHE A 65 11.50 2.09 -1.50
CA PHE A 65 10.71 2.54 -2.63
C PHE A 65 9.52 1.59 -2.89
N SER A 66 8.48 2.09 -3.54
CA SER A 66 7.29 1.32 -3.89
C SER A 66 6.78 1.76 -5.26
N THR A 67 6.26 0.81 -6.04
CA THR A 67 5.94 1.03 -7.46
C THR A 67 4.49 1.37 -7.73
N ASP A 68 3.58 0.82 -6.92
CA ASP A 68 2.15 0.83 -7.23
C ASP A 68 1.41 1.91 -6.44
N LEU A 69 0.34 2.47 -6.99
CA LEU A 69 -0.55 3.41 -6.33
C LEU A 69 -1.86 2.70 -5.96
N ASP A 70 -2.06 2.44 -4.68
CA ASP A 70 -3.27 1.77 -4.20
C ASP A 70 -4.20 2.77 -3.52
N PHE A 71 -5.49 2.74 -3.88
CA PHE A 71 -6.51 3.57 -3.26
C PHE A 71 -7.71 2.75 -2.80
N ALA A 72 -8.39 3.21 -1.77
CA ALA A 72 -9.79 2.85 -1.54
C ALA A 72 -10.66 3.85 -2.31
N ALA A 73 -11.50 3.33 -3.19
CA ALA A 73 -12.42 4.10 -4.03
C ALA A 73 -13.79 3.40 -4.03
N PRO A 74 -14.52 3.49 -2.90
CA PRO A 74 -15.88 2.97 -2.84
C PRO A 74 -16.80 3.81 -3.76
N GLY A 75 -17.76 3.15 -4.41
CA GLY A 75 -18.57 3.77 -5.46
C GLY A 75 -18.10 3.38 -6.86
N ASP A 76 -18.97 3.56 -7.84
CA ASP A 76 -18.73 3.06 -9.21
C ASP A 76 -18.07 4.10 -10.11
N ASP A 77 -18.29 5.40 -9.88
CA ASP A 77 -17.73 6.47 -10.73
C ASP A 77 -16.32 6.92 -10.29
N LEU A 78 -16.05 6.95 -8.99
CA LEU A 78 -14.78 7.42 -8.42
C LEU A 78 -13.54 6.67 -8.95
N PRO A 79 -13.55 5.33 -9.14
CA PRO A 79 -12.42 4.61 -9.73
C PRO A 79 -12.08 5.06 -11.13
N LEU A 80 -13.09 5.23 -11.99
CA LEU A 80 -12.89 5.67 -13.37
C LEU A 80 -12.38 7.11 -13.41
N ALA A 81 -12.96 7.99 -12.59
CA ALA A 81 -12.50 9.38 -12.47
C ALA A 81 -11.02 9.48 -12.05
N ALA A 82 -10.55 8.58 -11.17
CA ALA A 82 -9.14 8.53 -10.77
C ALA A 82 -8.21 8.05 -11.89
N LEU A 83 -8.66 7.12 -12.72
CA LEU A 83 -7.91 6.66 -13.89
C LEU A 83 -7.87 7.76 -14.97
N ASP A 84 -9.01 8.37 -15.27
CA ASP A 84 -9.14 9.46 -16.25
C ASP A 84 -8.29 10.68 -15.85
N ALA A 85 -8.19 11.00 -14.55
CA ALA A 85 -7.36 12.09 -14.04
C ALA A 85 -5.85 11.87 -14.26
N LEU A 86 -5.43 10.63 -14.54
CA LEU A 86 -4.04 10.25 -14.78
C LEU A 86 -3.78 9.80 -16.22
N ASP A 87 -4.82 9.71 -17.06
CA ASP A 87 -4.65 9.28 -18.45
C ASP A 87 -4.31 10.44 -19.37
N GLU A 88 -3.33 10.22 -20.25
CA GLU A 88 -2.79 11.18 -21.22
C GLU A 88 -2.51 12.60 -20.68
N VAL A 89 -2.16 12.72 -19.40
CA VAL A 89 -1.97 14.01 -18.71
C VAL A 89 -0.49 14.34 -18.52
N ASN A 90 -0.16 15.63 -18.53
CA ASN A 90 1.19 16.13 -18.26
C ASN A 90 1.20 17.10 -17.08
N LEU A 91 2.15 16.93 -16.16
CA LEU A 91 2.45 17.88 -15.10
C LEU A 91 3.96 18.06 -14.97
N ASN A 92 4.47 19.27 -15.20
CA ASN A 92 5.89 19.63 -15.04
C ASN A 92 6.85 18.71 -15.81
N ASP A 93 6.51 18.42 -17.07
CA ASP A 93 7.28 17.54 -17.97
C ASP A 93 7.24 16.05 -17.56
N PHE A 94 6.42 15.66 -16.60
CA PHE A 94 6.04 14.26 -16.33
C PHE A 94 4.73 13.96 -17.04
N THR A 95 4.74 12.96 -17.92
CA THR A 95 3.54 12.50 -18.63
C THR A 95 3.10 11.17 -18.05
N PHE A 96 1.79 11.03 -17.84
CA PHE A 96 1.13 9.84 -17.34
C PHE A 96 0.15 9.33 -18.40
N ALA A 97 -0.01 8.02 -18.47
CA ALA A 97 -1.04 7.36 -19.24
C ALA A 97 -1.46 6.05 -18.56
N ILE A 98 -2.72 5.67 -18.73
CA ILE A 98 -3.25 4.41 -18.26
C ILE A 98 -3.26 3.41 -19.41
N GLU A 99 -2.56 2.30 -19.23
CA GLU A 99 -2.51 1.20 -20.19
C GLU A 99 -3.11 -0.07 -19.57
N ASN A 100 -3.48 -1.03 -20.41
CA ASN A 100 -3.96 -2.36 -19.98
C ASN A 100 -5.05 -2.29 -18.89
N LEU A 101 -6.06 -1.44 -19.11
CA LEU A 101 -7.20 -1.27 -18.20
C LEU A 101 -7.85 -2.64 -17.89
N GLY A 102 -8.03 -2.93 -16.61
CA GLY A 102 -8.73 -4.14 -16.18
C GLY A 102 -10.21 -4.10 -16.53
N ASP A 103 -10.78 -5.28 -16.80
CA ASP A 103 -12.20 -5.43 -17.18
C ASP A 103 -13.19 -4.83 -16.16
N ASP A 104 -12.79 -4.67 -14.90
CA ASP A 104 -13.61 -4.10 -13.84
C ASP A 104 -13.46 -2.58 -13.66
N GLY A 105 -12.62 -1.93 -14.48
CA GLY A 105 -12.37 -0.49 -14.44
C GLY A 105 -11.67 -0.01 -13.16
N ARG A 106 -10.99 -0.92 -12.43
CA ARG A 106 -10.40 -0.62 -11.11
C ARG A 106 -8.90 -0.86 -11.04
N ARG A 107 -8.27 -1.15 -12.17
CA ARG A 107 -6.82 -1.31 -12.27
C ARG A 107 -6.31 -0.91 -13.64
N GLY A 108 -5.09 -0.38 -13.68
CA GLY A 108 -4.38 -0.11 -14.92
C GLY A 108 -2.88 -0.08 -14.70
N ASP A 109 -2.13 -0.33 -15.77
CA ASP A 109 -0.69 -0.10 -15.80
C ASP A 109 -0.46 1.41 -15.98
N LEU A 110 0.36 1.99 -15.10
CA LEU A 110 0.67 3.42 -15.14
C LEU A 110 1.95 3.64 -15.94
N ARG A 111 1.80 4.06 -17.20
CA ARG A 111 2.94 4.46 -18.03
C ARG A 111 3.37 5.87 -17.66
N ILE A 112 4.67 6.03 -17.43
CA ILE A 112 5.27 7.30 -17.00
C ILE A 112 6.41 7.66 -17.93
N ASP A 113 6.37 8.86 -18.49
CA ASP A 113 7.52 9.48 -19.14
C ASP A 113 8.01 10.66 -18.30
N THR A 114 9.32 10.77 -18.14
CA THR A 114 9.94 11.84 -17.34
C THR A 114 11.01 12.57 -18.16
N PRO A 115 11.45 13.76 -17.74
CA PRO A 115 12.58 14.46 -18.37
C PRO A 115 13.91 13.68 -18.30
N PHE A 116 13.96 12.66 -17.46
CA PHE A 116 15.11 11.78 -17.25
C PHE A 116 14.91 10.41 -17.91
N GLY A 117 13.92 10.30 -18.81
CA GLY A 117 13.53 9.05 -19.47
C GLY A 117 12.46 8.28 -18.69
N SER A 118 11.95 7.22 -19.31
CA SER A 118 10.87 6.40 -18.77
C SER A 118 11.44 5.31 -17.83
N PRO A 119 10.91 5.16 -16.61
CA PRO A 119 11.30 4.08 -15.71
C PRO A 119 10.91 2.73 -16.32
N ARG A 120 11.78 1.72 -16.19
CA ARG A 120 11.51 0.36 -16.71
C ARG A 120 10.86 -0.57 -15.69
N LEU A 121 10.80 -0.13 -14.43
CA LEU A 121 10.01 -0.81 -13.42
C LEU A 121 8.52 -0.53 -13.72
N GLY A 122 7.72 -1.59 -13.77
CA GLY A 122 6.28 -1.45 -13.94
C GLY A 122 5.67 -0.74 -12.73
N ALA A 123 4.73 0.15 -12.99
CA ALA A 123 3.89 0.79 -11.98
C ALA A 123 2.42 0.51 -12.32
N LYS A 124 1.61 0.34 -11.29
CA LYS A 124 0.17 0.10 -11.42
C LYS A 124 -0.60 1.06 -10.57
N ILE A 125 -1.86 1.28 -10.93
CA ILE A 125 -2.85 1.91 -10.05
C ILE A 125 -3.95 0.88 -9.78
N GLU A 126 -4.33 0.71 -8.50
CA GLU A 126 -5.39 -0.21 -8.06
C GLU A 126 -6.40 0.51 -7.16
N LEU A 127 -7.70 0.36 -7.48
CA LEU A 127 -8.82 1.09 -6.88
C LEU A 127 -9.76 0.10 -6.16
N ALA A 128 -9.49 -0.14 -4.88
CA ALA A 128 -10.24 -1.10 -4.08
C ALA A 128 -11.72 -0.71 -3.96
N ARG A 129 -12.61 -1.66 -4.26
CA ARG A 129 -14.08 -1.52 -4.17
C ARG A 129 -14.57 -1.39 -2.74
N HIS A 130 -13.92 -2.09 -1.83
CA HIS A 130 -14.32 -2.13 -0.44
C HIS A 130 -13.94 -0.84 0.27
N PRO A 131 -14.86 -0.21 1.02
CA PRO A 131 -14.50 0.94 1.84
C PRO A 131 -13.52 0.51 2.94
N LEU A 132 -12.74 1.49 3.41
CA LEU A 132 -11.97 1.34 4.64
C LEU A 132 -12.91 1.19 5.84
N SER A 133 -12.42 0.47 6.84
CA SER A 133 -13.12 0.17 8.08
C SER A 133 -12.88 1.23 9.15
N LEU A 134 -11.77 1.95 9.05
CA LEU A 134 -11.47 3.07 9.91
C LEU A 134 -11.49 4.38 9.11
N THR A 135 -11.92 5.46 9.76
CA THR A 135 -11.77 6.82 9.21
C THR A 135 -10.29 7.09 8.89
N PRO A 136 -9.97 7.57 7.68
CA PRO A 136 -8.59 7.85 7.29
C PRO A 136 -7.98 9.00 8.09
N GLU A 137 -6.66 9.03 8.14
CA GLU A 137 -5.89 10.15 8.69
C GLU A 137 -5.52 11.12 7.58
N ILE A 138 -5.75 12.42 7.78
CA ILE A 138 -5.22 13.44 6.89
C ILE A 138 -3.78 13.72 7.29
N LEU A 139 -2.83 13.31 6.44
CA LEU A 139 -1.40 13.40 6.73
C LEU A 139 -0.68 14.27 5.72
N GLU A 140 0.27 15.07 6.20
CA GLU A 140 1.27 15.69 5.34
C GLU A 140 2.28 14.63 4.87
N PRO A 141 2.75 14.68 3.61
CA PRO A 141 3.82 13.81 3.15
C PRO A 141 5.09 14.00 3.99
N VAL A 142 5.83 12.91 4.24
CA VAL A 142 7.14 12.99 4.87
C VAL A 142 8.06 13.79 3.96
N HIS A 143 8.56 14.90 4.47
CA HIS A 143 9.42 15.78 3.69
C HIS A 143 10.73 15.08 3.29
N LEU A 144 11.05 15.08 1.99
CA LEU A 144 12.31 14.61 1.43
C LEU A 144 12.97 15.76 0.65
N PRO A 145 14.33 15.83 0.58
CA PRO A 145 15.03 16.93 -0.09
C PRO A 145 14.69 17.12 -1.58
N ILE A 146 14.15 16.09 -2.23
CA ILE A 146 13.70 16.18 -3.63
C ILE A 146 12.45 17.06 -3.77
N HIS A 147 11.60 17.14 -2.73
CA HIS A 147 10.37 17.93 -2.73
C HIS A 147 10.65 19.44 -2.82
N ASP A 148 11.80 19.92 -2.31
CA ASP A 148 12.25 21.33 -2.45
C ASP A 148 12.45 21.77 -3.92
N ARG A 149 12.48 20.81 -4.84
CA ARG A 149 12.67 21.02 -6.27
C ARG A 149 11.38 20.92 -7.06
N TYR A 150 10.27 20.60 -6.42
CA TYR A 150 8.96 20.64 -7.06
C TYR A 150 8.50 22.09 -7.17
N ASP A 151 7.71 22.39 -8.20
CA ASP A 151 7.03 23.68 -8.36
C ASP A 151 5.66 23.68 -7.65
N PHE A 152 5.38 22.62 -6.88
CA PHE A 152 4.17 22.44 -6.08
C PHE A 152 4.52 21.77 -4.75
N THR A 153 3.59 21.87 -3.80
CA THR A 153 3.61 21.07 -2.57
C THR A 153 2.55 19.98 -2.72
N VAL A 154 2.91 18.72 -2.44
CA VAL A 154 1.90 17.64 -2.35
C VAL A 154 1.01 17.94 -1.13
N PRO A 155 -0.31 18.11 -1.30
CA PRO A 155 -1.19 18.47 -0.19
C PRO A 155 -1.31 17.36 0.87
N ALA A 156 -1.78 17.74 2.06
CA ALA A 156 -2.22 16.79 3.05
C ALA A 156 -3.27 15.84 2.45
N THR A 157 -3.06 14.54 2.61
CA THR A 157 -3.82 13.51 1.88
C THR A 157 -4.54 12.60 2.86
N PRO A 158 -5.80 12.20 2.60
CA PRO A 158 -6.44 11.10 3.31
C PRO A 158 -5.67 9.78 3.08
N VAL A 159 -5.12 9.24 4.16
CA VAL A 159 -4.30 8.04 4.16
C VAL A 159 -4.88 7.01 5.12
N ILE A 160 -4.84 5.74 4.71
CA ILE A 160 -5.22 4.61 5.57
C ILE A 160 -4.52 4.64 6.93
N ARG A 161 -5.30 4.36 7.98
CA ARG A 161 -4.77 4.23 9.34
C ARG A 161 -3.80 3.07 9.46
N VAL A 162 -2.81 3.20 10.36
CA VAL A 162 -1.78 2.18 10.58
C VAL A 162 -2.40 0.82 10.88
N GLU A 163 -3.40 0.77 11.76
CA GLU A 163 -3.99 -0.50 12.18
C GLU A 163 -4.64 -1.25 11.02
N GLU A 164 -5.33 -0.53 10.13
CA GLU A 164 -5.97 -1.14 8.97
C GLU A 164 -4.96 -1.50 7.87
N SER A 165 -3.94 -0.67 7.63
CA SER A 165 -2.85 -0.99 6.70
C SER A 165 -2.12 -2.28 7.10
N VAL A 166 -1.84 -2.43 8.39
CA VAL A 166 -1.23 -3.66 8.94
C VAL A 166 -2.16 -4.85 8.78
N ALA A 167 -3.45 -4.71 9.09
CA ALA A 167 -4.42 -5.78 8.93
C ALA A 167 -4.55 -6.25 7.48
N GLU A 168 -4.56 -5.33 6.50
CA GLU A 168 -4.59 -5.67 5.08
C GLU A 168 -3.31 -6.39 4.63
N LYS A 169 -2.15 -5.95 5.11
CA LYS A 169 -0.89 -6.63 4.84
C LYS A 169 -0.84 -8.03 5.43
N LEU A 170 -1.30 -8.21 6.67
CA LEU A 170 -1.41 -9.53 7.29
C LEU A 170 -2.38 -10.43 6.54
N ALA A 171 -3.50 -9.88 6.03
CA ALA A 171 -4.47 -10.62 5.24
C ALA A 171 -3.88 -11.13 3.92
N ARG A 172 -3.11 -10.28 3.20
CA ARG A 172 -2.39 -10.67 1.99
C ARG A 172 -1.24 -11.64 2.28
N TYR A 173 -0.44 -11.38 3.30
CA TYR A 173 0.73 -12.17 3.72
C TYR A 173 0.38 -13.62 4.09
N ARG A 174 -0.81 -13.82 4.65
CA ARG A 174 -1.41 -15.14 4.90
C ARG A 174 -1.62 -15.95 3.61
N ARG A 175 -2.03 -15.28 2.53
CA ARG A 175 -2.35 -15.92 1.24
C ARG A 175 -1.13 -16.08 0.34
N VAL A 176 -0.24 -15.09 0.35
CA VAL A 176 0.95 -15.03 -0.51
C VAL A 176 2.12 -14.40 0.26
N SER A 177 3.24 -15.10 0.29
CA SER A 177 4.48 -14.66 0.95
C SER A 177 5.28 -13.70 0.05
N LEU A 178 5.01 -12.41 0.15
CA LEU A 178 5.70 -11.38 -0.64
C LEU A 178 6.76 -10.66 0.19
N ALA A 179 7.98 -10.50 -0.36
CA ALA A 179 9.06 -9.82 0.34
C ALA A 179 8.76 -8.34 0.63
N ARG A 180 7.97 -7.69 -0.23
CA ARG A 180 7.50 -6.31 -0.03
C ARG A 180 6.57 -6.19 1.19
N ASP A 181 5.61 -7.09 1.33
CA ASP A 181 4.72 -7.13 2.49
C ASP A 181 5.47 -7.50 3.76
N LEU A 182 6.42 -8.45 3.68
CA LEU A 182 7.30 -8.79 4.80
C LEU A 182 8.09 -7.57 5.30
N TYR A 183 8.70 -6.81 4.37
CA TYR A 183 9.41 -5.58 4.71
C TYR A 183 8.50 -4.55 5.38
N ASP A 184 7.31 -4.31 4.80
CA ASP A 184 6.39 -3.30 5.33
C ASP A 184 5.85 -3.70 6.72
N LEU A 185 5.55 -4.98 6.94
CA LEU A 185 5.17 -5.52 8.25
C LEU A 185 6.31 -5.40 9.26
N GLN A 186 7.55 -5.67 8.86
CA GLN A 186 8.72 -5.46 9.71
C GLN A 186 8.89 -3.98 10.08
N TRP A 187 8.67 -3.07 9.12
CA TRP A 187 8.73 -1.63 9.39
C TRP A 187 7.70 -1.24 10.45
N TYR A 188 6.43 -1.62 10.25
CA TYR A 188 5.36 -1.35 11.21
C TYR A 188 5.62 -1.99 12.58
N ALA A 189 6.24 -3.17 12.60
CA ALA A 189 6.60 -3.84 13.84
C ALA A 189 7.58 -3.04 14.70
N THR A 190 8.46 -2.25 14.06
CA THR A 190 9.50 -1.46 14.72
C THR A 190 9.18 0.03 14.84
N ALA A 191 8.17 0.53 14.12
CA ALA A 191 7.81 1.95 14.07
C ALA A 191 7.16 2.49 15.34
N GLY A 192 6.67 1.62 16.25
CA GLY A 192 6.18 2.05 17.56
C GLY A 192 4.99 1.24 18.10
N ALA A 193 4.25 1.89 18.99
CA ALA A 193 3.04 1.33 19.59
C ALA A 193 1.92 1.18 18.55
N MET A 194 1.10 0.14 18.72
CA MET A 194 0.01 -0.21 17.82
C MET A 194 -1.09 -0.84 18.65
N ASN A 195 -2.34 -0.52 18.34
CA ASN A 195 -3.49 -1.13 19.00
C ASN A 195 -3.65 -2.58 18.51
N GLN A 196 -2.96 -3.51 19.18
CA GLN A 196 -2.92 -4.92 18.81
C GLN A 196 -4.30 -5.59 18.78
N PRO A 197 -5.21 -5.40 19.77
CA PRO A 197 -6.57 -5.92 19.67
C PRO A 197 -7.31 -5.43 18.43
N LEU A 198 -7.19 -4.14 18.08
CA LEU A 198 -7.83 -3.59 16.89
C LEU A 198 -7.27 -4.20 15.60
N VAL A 199 -5.95 -4.35 15.49
CA VAL A 199 -5.31 -4.98 14.32
C VAL A 199 -5.71 -6.43 14.17
N ARG A 200 -5.71 -7.22 15.26
CA ARG A 200 -6.14 -8.62 15.22
C ARG A 200 -7.59 -8.72 14.75
N ARG A 201 -8.46 -7.89 15.32
CA ARG A 201 -9.87 -7.84 14.95
C ARG A 201 -10.05 -7.49 13.46
N LEU A 202 -9.41 -6.43 12.99
CA LEU A 202 -9.44 -6.03 11.58
C LEU A 202 -8.90 -7.12 10.67
N TRP A 203 -7.80 -7.79 11.05
CA TRP A 203 -7.22 -8.88 10.29
C TRP A 203 -8.22 -10.03 10.10
N VAL A 204 -8.88 -10.49 11.16
CA VAL A 204 -9.93 -11.53 11.07
C VAL A 204 -11.05 -11.09 10.12
N LEU A 205 -11.55 -9.86 10.28
CA LEU A 205 -12.66 -9.35 9.47
C LEU A 205 -12.27 -9.17 7.98
N LYS A 206 -11.06 -8.67 7.69
CA LYS A 206 -10.55 -8.49 6.32
C LYS A 206 -10.28 -9.83 5.66
N VAL A 207 -9.68 -10.79 6.36
CA VAL A 207 -9.48 -12.14 5.83
C VAL A 207 -10.82 -12.86 5.61
N TYR A 208 -11.80 -12.68 6.49
CA TYR A 208 -13.16 -13.20 6.25
C TYR A 208 -13.70 -12.66 4.93
N ARG A 209 -13.59 -11.35 4.69
CA ARG A 209 -14.04 -10.71 3.44
C ARG A 209 -13.28 -11.26 2.23
N ASP A 210 -11.96 -11.40 2.32
CA ASP A 210 -11.15 -12.03 1.26
C ASP A 210 -11.69 -13.40 0.87
N ILE A 211 -11.96 -14.28 1.85
CA ILE A 211 -12.40 -15.66 1.60
C ILE A 211 -13.85 -15.69 1.10
N VAL A 212 -14.76 -15.08 1.85
CA VAL A 212 -16.21 -15.28 1.70
C VAL A 212 -16.81 -14.37 0.63
N VAL A 213 -16.29 -13.16 0.48
CA VAL A 213 -16.81 -12.17 -0.48
C VAL A 213 -15.99 -12.19 -1.76
N ASP A 214 -14.66 -12.19 -1.65
CA ASP A 214 -13.79 -12.06 -2.82
C ASP A 214 -13.31 -13.41 -3.38
N GLY A 215 -13.58 -14.52 -2.69
CA GLY A 215 -13.18 -15.87 -3.11
C GLY A 215 -11.67 -16.12 -3.09
N ARG A 216 -10.93 -15.43 -2.22
CA ARG A 216 -9.47 -15.44 -2.14
C ARG A 216 -8.96 -16.13 -0.87
N GLY A 217 -8.15 -17.16 -1.04
CA GLY A 217 -7.58 -17.95 0.05
C GLY A 217 -8.48 -19.09 0.50
N THR A 218 -8.13 -19.72 1.62
CA THR A 218 -8.82 -20.92 2.14
C THR A 218 -9.35 -20.67 3.55
N LYS A 219 -10.41 -21.38 3.93
CA LYS A 219 -10.91 -21.43 5.32
C LYS A 219 -10.41 -22.69 6.04
N PRO A 220 -10.30 -22.69 7.39
CA PRO A 220 -10.48 -21.54 8.29
C PRO A 220 -9.32 -20.54 8.21
N ILE A 221 -9.46 -19.39 8.88
CA ILE A 221 -8.35 -18.47 9.17
C ILE A 221 -7.54 -19.08 10.32
N ASP A 222 -6.23 -19.25 10.10
CA ASP A 222 -5.32 -19.74 11.13
C ASP A 222 -4.25 -18.68 11.43
N PRO A 223 -4.02 -18.27 12.70
CA PRO A 223 -2.87 -17.44 13.06
C PRO A 223 -1.52 -18.00 12.57
N ASP A 224 -1.37 -19.31 12.45
CA ASP A 224 -0.16 -19.94 11.90
C ASP A 224 0.02 -19.65 10.40
N ASP A 225 -1.03 -19.23 9.68
CA ASP A 225 -0.89 -18.68 8.33
C ASP A 225 0.04 -17.45 8.32
N VAL A 226 0.26 -16.79 9.46
CA VAL A 226 1.22 -15.68 9.62
C VAL A 226 2.41 -16.10 10.47
N LEU A 227 2.17 -16.89 11.52
CA LEU A 227 3.12 -17.15 12.61
C LEU A 227 3.98 -18.40 12.43
N ALA A 228 3.64 -19.29 11.49
CA ALA A 228 4.44 -20.46 11.21
C ALA A 228 5.86 -20.10 10.78
N ASP A 229 6.79 -21.02 11.03
CA ASP A 229 8.18 -20.89 10.62
C ASP A 229 8.26 -20.77 9.09
N ARG A 230 8.91 -19.70 8.63
CA ARG A 230 9.21 -19.46 7.23
C ARG A 230 10.69 -19.18 7.07
N THR A 231 11.19 -19.42 5.87
CA THR A 231 12.55 -19.16 5.43
C THR A 231 12.54 -18.16 4.28
N SER A 232 13.70 -17.62 3.94
CA SER A 232 13.82 -16.73 2.76
C SER A 232 13.38 -17.38 1.45
N ALA A 233 13.42 -18.71 1.32
CA ALA A 233 12.97 -19.42 0.14
C ALA A 233 11.44 -19.40 -0.05
N ASP A 234 10.68 -19.14 1.03
CA ASP A 234 9.23 -19.09 0.99
C ASP A 234 8.70 -17.76 0.44
N PHE A 235 9.56 -16.77 0.21
CA PHE A 235 9.17 -15.43 -0.21
C PHE A 235 9.46 -15.15 -1.68
N HIS A 236 8.44 -14.65 -2.38
CA HIS A 236 8.64 -14.05 -3.69
C HIS A 236 9.38 -12.71 -3.54
N PRO A 237 10.52 -12.52 -4.24
CA PRO A 237 11.38 -11.36 -4.01
C PRO A 237 10.79 -10.04 -4.52
N GLU A 238 9.95 -10.04 -5.56
CA GLU A 238 9.27 -8.85 -6.13
C GLU A 238 10.16 -7.60 -6.22
N ASP A 239 11.36 -7.73 -6.78
CA ASP A 239 12.33 -6.62 -6.92
C ASP A 239 12.77 -5.95 -5.61
N ILE A 240 12.56 -6.58 -4.44
CA ILE A 240 12.86 -5.96 -3.13
C ILE A 240 14.29 -5.45 -3.02
N GLY A 241 15.25 -6.13 -3.66
CA GLY A 241 16.66 -5.71 -3.69
C GLY A 241 16.95 -4.46 -4.53
N TYR A 242 16.03 -4.05 -5.39
CA TYR A 242 16.04 -2.75 -6.08
C TYR A 242 15.35 -1.65 -5.26
N LEU A 243 14.36 -2.03 -4.46
CA LEU A 243 13.53 -1.10 -3.69
C LEU A 243 14.14 -0.72 -2.34
N THR A 244 14.98 -1.57 -1.76
CA THR A 244 15.66 -1.30 -0.49
C THR A 244 16.98 -2.06 -0.37
N LYS A 245 17.90 -1.50 0.42
CA LYS A 245 19.17 -2.14 0.80
C LYS A 245 19.53 -1.76 2.24
N PRO A 246 20.07 -2.70 3.05
CA PRO A 246 20.26 -4.13 2.75
C PRO A 246 18.93 -4.92 2.79
N VAL A 247 18.87 -6.03 2.05
CA VAL A 247 17.77 -7.01 2.14
C VAL A 247 18.10 -8.01 3.24
N ARG A 248 17.23 -8.12 4.25
CA ARG A 248 17.46 -8.94 5.45
C ARG A 248 16.25 -9.82 5.78
N ILE A 249 15.86 -10.67 4.83
CA ILE A 249 14.64 -11.49 4.89
C ILE A 249 14.52 -12.25 6.22
N ASP A 250 15.57 -12.95 6.66
CA ASP A 250 15.51 -13.76 7.88
C ASP A 250 15.30 -12.91 9.15
N GLU A 251 15.90 -11.71 9.21
CA GLU A 251 15.69 -10.74 10.31
C GLU A 251 14.25 -10.21 10.28
N TRP A 252 13.72 -9.93 9.09
CA TRP A 252 12.35 -9.46 8.92
C TRP A 252 11.35 -10.52 9.33
N ILE A 253 11.55 -11.79 8.95
CA ILE A 253 10.72 -12.93 9.37
C ILE A 253 10.69 -13.04 10.89
N ALA A 254 11.86 -13.02 11.53
CA ALA A 254 11.95 -13.13 12.99
C ALA A 254 11.22 -11.97 13.69
N THR A 255 11.34 -10.76 13.16
CA THR A 255 10.70 -9.56 13.70
C THR A 255 9.18 -9.62 13.56
N VAL A 256 8.68 -9.97 12.38
CA VAL A 256 7.24 -10.11 12.10
C VAL A 256 6.64 -11.20 12.98
N ARG A 257 7.20 -12.41 12.99
CA ARG A 257 6.68 -13.52 13.81
C ARG A 257 6.60 -13.13 15.29
N THR A 258 7.63 -12.47 15.81
CA THR A 258 7.66 -12.04 17.22
C THR A 258 6.65 -10.94 17.51
N ARG A 259 6.59 -9.89 16.67
CA ARG A 259 5.73 -8.73 16.92
C ARG A 259 4.25 -9.09 16.85
N TYR A 260 3.88 -9.95 15.90
CA TYR A 260 2.49 -10.28 15.60
C TYR A 260 2.00 -11.56 16.30
N ALA A 261 2.76 -12.11 17.25
CA ALA A 261 2.36 -13.29 18.02
C ALA A 261 0.99 -13.15 18.72
N TYR A 262 0.57 -11.92 19.02
CA TYR A 262 -0.76 -11.61 19.59
C TYR A 262 -1.95 -11.99 18.69
N LEU A 263 -1.71 -12.31 17.39
CA LEU A 263 -2.76 -12.82 16.50
C LEU A 263 -3.30 -14.17 16.98
N ALA A 264 -2.52 -14.94 17.75
CA ALA A 264 -2.96 -16.20 18.34
C ALA A 264 -4.00 -16.00 19.48
N ASP A 265 -4.06 -14.81 20.07
CA ASP A 265 -4.94 -14.49 21.20
C ASP A 265 -6.35 -14.10 20.75
N LEU A 266 -6.97 -14.93 19.90
CA LEU A 266 -8.32 -14.72 19.39
C LEU A 266 -9.35 -14.75 20.53
N ASP A 267 -10.22 -13.73 20.58
CA ASP A 267 -11.35 -13.71 21.50
C ASP A 267 -12.48 -14.66 21.06
N ALA A 268 -13.55 -14.77 21.88
CA ALA A 268 -14.65 -15.69 21.61
C ALA A 268 -15.40 -15.41 20.29
N VAL A 269 -15.51 -14.13 19.91
CA VAL A 269 -16.19 -13.70 18.69
C VAL A 269 -15.29 -13.96 17.48
N GLU A 270 -14.01 -13.61 17.60
CA GLU A 270 -12.99 -13.86 16.57
C GLU A 270 -12.86 -15.36 16.27
N ARG A 271 -12.85 -16.23 17.29
CA ARG A 271 -12.83 -17.71 17.13
C ARG A 271 -14.02 -18.26 16.34
N ARG A 272 -15.17 -17.59 16.38
CA ARG A 272 -16.32 -17.95 15.55
C ARG A 272 -16.10 -17.49 14.12
N TRP A 273 -15.67 -16.25 13.93
CA TRP A 273 -15.51 -15.66 12.60
C TRP A 273 -14.36 -16.26 11.78
N VAL A 274 -13.29 -16.76 12.41
CA VAL A 274 -12.21 -17.46 11.71
C VAL A 274 -12.68 -18.73 10.99
N GLN A 275 -13.86 -19.26 11.32
CA GLN A 275 -14.45 -20.39 10.58
C GLN A 275 -14.96 -19.98 9.18
N CYS A 276 -15.08 -18.69 8.89
CA CYS A 276 -15.53 -18.14 7.61
C CYS A 276 -16.86 -18.75 7.13
N ASN A 277 -17.84 -18.85 8.01
CA ASN A 277 -19.18 -19.32 7.64
C ASN A 277 -19.96 -18.19 6.99
N GLU A 278 -20.49 -18.39 5.79
CA GLU A 278 -21.28 -17.39 5.05
C GLU A 278 -22.43 -16.78 5.86
N ARG A 279 -23.03 -17.55 6.78
CA ARG A 279 -24.11 -17.08 7.66
C ARG A 279 -23.70 -15.92 8.58
N ASP A 280 -22.41 -15.77 8.86
CA ASP A 280 -21.88 -14.73 9.74
C ASP A 280 -21.68 -13.40 8.97
N ARG A 281 -21.92 -13.37 7.64
CA ARG A 281 -21.62 -12.23 6.76
C ARG A 281 -22.25 -10.93 7.22
N TYR A 282 -23.53 -10.94 7.58
CA TYR A 282 -24.21 -9.73 8.04
C TYR A 282 -23.56 -9.13 9.30
N GLU A 283 -23.16 -10.00 10.23
CA GLU A 283 -22.49 -9.58 11.46
C GLU A 283 -21.11 -9.01 11.16
N ILE A 284 -20.35 -9.64 10.25
CA ILE A 284 -19.03 -9.18 9.81
C ILE A 284 -19.12 -7.82 9.12
N ASP A 285 -20.05 -7.64 8.19
CA ASP A 285 -20.24 -6.38 7.47
C ASP A 285 -20.62 -5.25 8.45
N THR A 286 -21.47 -5.55 9.42
CA THR A 286 -21.82 -4.61 10.50
C THR A 286 -20.59 -4.27 11.37
N ALA A 287 -19.81 -5.27 11.76
CA ALA A 287 -18.60 -5.05 12.56
C ALA A 287 -17.56 -4.20 11.80
N LEU A 288 -17.34 -4.47 10.52
CA LEU A 288 -16.43 -3.70 9.67
C LEU A 288 -16.85 -2.24 9.50
N ALA A 289 -18.16 -1.95 9.54
CA ALA A 289 -18.69 -0.59 9.45
C ALA A 289 -18.64 0.18 10.79
N GLN A 290 -18.47 -0.50 11.93
CA GLN A 290 -18.57 0.08 13.28
C GLN A 290 -17.27 0.03 14.08
N ILE A 291 -16.19 -0.53 13.53
CA ILE A 291 -14.94 -0.78 14.24
C ILE A 291 -14.05 0.47 14.43
N GLY A 292 -14.44 1.60 13.83
CA GLY A 292 -13.74 2.89 13.90
C GLY A 292 -14.47 3.93 14.75
#